data_AF-A0A9N9G4J6-F1
#
_entry.id   AF-A0A9N9G4J6-F1
#
_cell.length_a   1.000
_cell.length_b   1.000
_cell.length_c   1.000
_cell.angle_alpha   90.00
_cell.angle_beta   90.00
_cell.angle_gamma   90.00
#
_symmetry.space_group_name_H-M   'P 1'
#
loop_
_entity.id
_entity.type
_entity.pdbx_description
1 polymer ?
#
loop_
_entity_poly.entity_id
_entity_poly.type
_entity_poly.pdbx_seq_one_letter_code
_entity_poly.pdbx_strand_id
1 'polypeptide(L)'
;MSNVTEYNLSNLPTAETVLELEENDINVIFSQNVTGKAFLRLKEEQLTRDPGPFKLLFGPASAIAGMVKQINGDGNQEQESLKRHIEKVVKEKVSDLRRDVKKVRYFAEAWLSSP
;
A
#
# COMPACT_ATOMS: atom_id res chain seq x y z
N MET A 1 36.02 -15.70 -16.75
CA MET A 1 34.79 -16.41 -16.33
C MET A 1 34.42 -15.82 -14.97
N SER A 2 33.36 -15.03 -14.91
CA SER A 2 33.02 -14.22 -13.73
C SER A 2 32.24 -15.04 -12.71
N ASN A 3 32.66 -14.95 -11.45
CA ASN A 3 32.13 -15.66 -10.29
C ASN A 3 30.64 -15.36 -10.11
N VAL A 4 29.82 -16.41 -10.04
CA VAL A 4 28.46 -16.31 -9.56
C VAL A 4 28.55 -16.07 -8.05
N THR A 5 28.12 -14.90 -7.60
CA THR A 5 27.97 -14.58 -6.18
C THR A 5 26.95 -15.53 -5.57
N GLU A 6 27.45 -16.47 -4.79
CA GLU A 6 26.63 -17.35 -3.94
C GLU A 6 26.02 -16.46 -2.85
N TYR A 7 24.72 -16.16 -2.99
CA TYR A 7 24.00 -15.37 -1.99
C TYR A 7 23.88 -16.20 -0.71
N ASN A 8 24.70 -15.89 0.29
CA ASN A 8 24.69 -16.59 1.57
C ASN A 8 23.44 -16.18 2.37
N LEU A 9 22.42 -17.05 2.35
CA LEU A 9 21.15 -16.87 3.04
C LEU A 9 21.29 -16.67 4.56
N SER A 10 22.43 -17.05 5.17
CA SER A 10 22.69 -16.87 6.61
C SER A 10 22.97 -15.42 7.02
N ASN A 11 23.20 -14.51 6.06
CA ASN A 11 23.51 -13.10 6.33
C ASN A 11 22.31 -12.17 6.09
N LEU A 12 21.13 -12.74 5.81
CA LEU A 12 19.91 -11.94 5.71
C LEU A 12 19.43 -11.59 7.12
N PRO A 13 19.21 -10.30 7.43
CA PRO A 13 18.65 -9.91 8.72
C PRO A 13 17.27 -10.57 8.89
N THR A 14 17.08 -11.28 10.00
CA THR A 14 15.78 -11.84 10.37
C THR A 14 14.80 -10.71 10.70
N ALA A 15 13.49 -10.97 10.65
CA ALA A 15 12.48 -9.97 10.97
C ALA A 15 12.68 -9.33 12.35
N GLU A 16 13.22 -10.09 13.32
CA GLU A 16 13.66 -9.61 14.64
C GLU A 16 14.68 -8.48 14.54
N THR A 17 15.71 -8.64 13.71
CA THR A 17 16.79 -7.65 13.55
C THR A 17 16.40 -6.42 12.74
N VAL A 18 15.36 -6.50 11.90
CA VAL A 18 14.88 -5.36 11.10
C VAL A 18 13.90 -4.48 11.87
N LEU A 19 13.17 -5.06 12.82
CA LEU A 19 12.07 -4.40 13.52
C LEU A 19 12.35 -4.15 15.00
N GLU A 20 13.53 -4.57 15.48
CA GLU A 20 13.94 -4.48 16.89
C GLU A 20 12.90 -5.13 17.84
N LEU A 21 12.27 -6.22 17.38
CA LEU A 21 11.28 -6.96 18.15
C LEU A 21 11.96 -8.04 18.99
N GLU A 22 11.48 -8.21 20.22
CA GLU A 22 11.89 -9.34 21.05
C GLU A 22 11.14 -10.61 20.62
N GLU A 23 11.73 -11.78 20.88
CA GLU A 23 11.13 -13.09 20.56
C GLU A 23 9.73 -13.22 21.20
N ASN A 24 9.54 -12.65 22.39
CA ASN A 24 8.26 -12.65 23.08
C ASN A 24 7.16 -11.88 22.32
N ASP A 25 7.49 -10.74 21.71
CA ASP A 25 6.53 -9.95 20.93
C ASP A 25 6.02 -10.73 19.71
N ILE A 26 6.92 -11.49 19.08
CA ILE A 26 6.61 -12.33 17.92
C ILE A 26 5.78 -13.54 18.35
N ASN A 27 6.16 -14.18 19.45
CA ASN A 27 5.45 -15.35 20.00
C ASN A 27 4.00 -15.04 20.34
N VAL A 28 3.70 -13.82 20.82
CA VAL A 28 2.32 -13.37 21.05
C VAL A 28 1.49 -13.48 19.77
N ILE A 29 2.01 -13.06 18.61
CA ILE A 29 1.29 -13.16 17.34
C ILE A 29 1.10 -14.63 16.92
N PHE A 30 2.16 -15.42 16.99
CA PHE A 30 2.11 -16.84 16.61
C PHE A 30 1.15 -17.66 17.48
N SER A 31 1.11 -17.37 18.78
CA SER A 31 0.23 -18.06 19.74
C SER A 31 -1.27 -17.93 19.40
N GLN A 32 -1.64 -16.86 18.68
CA GLN A 32 -3.02 -16.60 18.27
C GLN A 32 -3.39 -17.27 16.94
N ASN A 33 -2.50 -18.10 16.37
CA ASN A 33 -2.71 -18.80 15.10
C ASN A 33 -3.12 -17.84 13.95
N VAL A 34 -2.48 -16.67 13.89
CA VAL A 34 -2.77 -15.66 12.87
C VAL A 34 -2.32 -16.16 11.50
N THR A 35 -3.27 -16.47 10.63
CA THR A 35 -2.96 -16.83 9.24
C THR A 35 -2.32 -15.66 8.48
N GLY A 36 -1.51 -15.93 7.45
CA GLY A 36 -0.83 -14.88 6.69
C GLY A 36 -1.77 -13.80 6.12
N LYS A 37 -2.99 -14.16 5.67
CA LYS A 37 -3.99 -13.17 5.21
C LYS A 37 -4.56 -12.33 6.36
N ALA A 38 -4.70 -12.90 7.55
CA ALA A 38 -5.16 -12.17 8.73
C ALA A 38 -4.07 -11.24 9.28
N PHE A 39 -2.80 -11.66 9.19
CA PHE A 39 -1.64 -10.85 9.56
C PHE A 39 -1.62 -9.52 8.82
N LEU A 40 -1.87 -9.54 7.50
CA LEU A 40 -1.93 -8.33 6.66
C LEU A 40 -3.07 -7.35 7.03
N ARG A 41 -3.96 -7.73 7.95
CA ARG A 41 -5.07 -6.88 8.41
C ARG A 41 -4.85 -6.35 9.83
N LEU A 42 -3.76 -6.74 10.48
CA LEU A 42 -3.44 -6.29 11.84
C LEU A 42 -3.19 -4.79 11.86
N LYS A 43 -3.84 -4.12 12.81
CA LYS A 43 -3.66 -2.70 13.10
C LYS A 43 -3.13 -2.51 14.51
N GLU A 44 -2.43 -1.40 14.74
CA GLU A 44 -1.84 -1.05 16.04
C GLU A 44 -2.88 -1.10 17.18
N GLU A 45 -4.11 -0.63 16.91
CA GLU A 45 -5.18 -0.65 17.91
C GLU A 45 -5.63 -2.07 18.26
N GLN A 46 -5.56 -3.01 17.31
CA GLN A 46 -5.90 -4.41 17.58
C GLN A 46 -4.79 -5.10 18.39
N LEU A 47 -3.54 -4.72 18.13
CA LEU A 47 -2.36 -5.28 18.81
C LEU A 47 -2.25 -4.81 20.26
N THR A 48 -2.62 -3.55 20.53
CA THR A 48 -2.51 -2.93 21.87
C THR A 48 -3.75 -3.11 22.75
N ARG A 49 -4.90 -3.52 22.19
CA ARG A 49 -6.17 -3.58 22.91
C ARG A 49 -6.10 -4.46 24.17
N ASP A 50 -6.57 -3.90 25.29
CA ASP A 50 -6.85 -4.64 26.53
C ASP A 50 -8.28 -4.30 27.03
N PRO A 51 -9.20 -5.28 27.15
CA PRO A 51 -9.02 -6.71 26.86
C PRO A 51 -8.92 -7.01 25.37
N GLY A 52 -7.92 -7.83 25.00
CA GLY A 52 -7.67 -8.29 23.64
C GLY A 52 -6.75 -9.51 23.59
N PRO A 53 -6.59 -10.14 22.41
CA PRO A 53 -5.83 -11.38 22.26
C PRO A 53 -4.30 -11.18 22.22
N PHE A 54 -3.83 -9.99 21.86
CA PHE A 54 -2.39 -9.72 21.69
C PHE A 54 -1.80 -8.95 22.88
N LYS A 55 -2.45 -7.84 23.30
CA LYS A 55 -2.03 -7.01 24.44
C LYS A 55 -0.56 -6.56 24.38
N LEU A 56 -0.05 -6.32 23.17
CA LEU A 56 1.31 -5.84 22.98
C LEU A 56 1.45 -4.40 23.50
N LEU A 57 2.66 -4.08 23.97
CA LEU A 57 3.02 -2.70 24.26
C LEU A 57 3.04 -1.87 22.96
N PHE A 58 2.91 -0.56 23.11
CA PHE A 58 2.80 0.37 22.00
C PHE A 58 3.97 0.25 20.99
N GLY A 59 5.21 0.14 21.47
CA GLY A 59 6.39 0.06 20.60
C GLY A 59 6.35 -1.13 19.62
N PRO A 60 6.31 -2.38 20.13
CA PRO A 60 6.19 -3.58 19.28
C PRO A 60 4.95 -3.55 18.39
N ALA A 61 3.81 -3.12 18.92
CA ALA A 61 2.57 -3.01 18.15
C ALA A 61 2.71 -2.04 16.97
N SER A 62 3.36 -0.89 17.19
CA SER A 62 3.58 0.13 16.15
C SER A 62 4.54 -0.37 15.07
N ALA A 63 5.63 -1.04 15.46
CA ALA A 63 6.59 -1.64 14.53
C ALA A 63 5.91 -2.69 13.61
N ILE A 64 5.11 -3.59 14.18
CA ILE A 64 4.39 -4.62 13.43
C ILE A 64 3.35 -3.97 12.49
N ALA A 65 2.55 -3.02 12.99
CA ALA A 65 1.55 -2.33 12.18
C ALA A 65 2.19 -1.51 11.04
N GLY A 66 3.35 -0.89 11.29
CA GLY A 66 4.15 -0.18 10.30
C GLY A 66 4.65 -1.12 9.20
N MET A 67 5.15 -2.30 9.55
CA MET A 67 5.52 -3.33 8.58
C MET A 67 4.32 -3.82 7.75
N VAL A 68 3.18 -4.11 8.39
CA VAL A 68 1.96 -4.53 7.67
C VAL A 68 1.53 -3.47 6.65
N LYS A 69 1.58 -2.19 7.04
CA LYS A 69 1.34 -1.05 6.13
C LYS A 69 2.30 -1.05 4.94
N GLN A 70 3.60 -1.23 5.18
CA GLN A 70 4.59 -1.31 4.10
C GLN A 70 4.32 -2.47 3.15
N ILE A 71 3.99 -3.67 3.67
CA ILE A 71 3.67 -4.85 2.85
C ILE A 71 2.41 -4.61 2.00
N ASN A 72 1.41 -3.94 2.56
CA ASN A 72 0.18 -3.59 1.83
C ASN A 72 0.37 -2.45 0.82
N GLY A 73 1.52 -1.76 0.84
CA GLY A 73 1.74 -0.54 0.05
C GLY A 73 1.09 0.71 0.64
N ASP A 74 0.43 0.60 1.80
CA ASP A 74 -0.21 1.68 2.54
C ASP A 74 0.86 2.55 3.22
N GLY A 75 1.49 3.43 2.46
CA GLY A 75 2.59 4.27 2.94
C GLY A 75 3.65 4.60 1.90
N ASN A 76 3.54 4.02 0.70
CA ASN A 76 4.46 4.34 -0.38
C ASN A 76 4.09 5.71 -0.98
N GLN A 77 4.72 6.78 -0.46
CA GLN A 77 4.47 8.16 -0.89
C GLN A 77 4.62 8.35 -2.40
N GLU A 78 5.49 7.57 -3.05
CA GLU A 78 5.65 7.58 -4.50
C GLU A 78 4.41 7.04 -5.23
N GLN A 79 3.81 5.96 -4.74
CA GLN A 79 2.57 5.42 -5.32
C GLN A 79 1.40 6.40 -5.17
N GLU A 80 1.26 7.03 -4.01
CA GLU A 80 0.23 8.04 -3.77
C GLU A 80 0.43 9.31 -4.63
N SER A 81 1.68 9.74 -4.80
CA SER A 81 2.03 10.85 -5.69
C SER A 81 1.71 10.51 -7.15
N LEU A 82 2.08 9.31 -7.60
CA LEU A 82 1.81 8.83 -8.95
C LEU A 82 0.29 8.73 -9.21
N LYS A 83 -0.48 8.21 -8.25
CA LYS A 83 -1.93 8.13 -8.34
C LYS A 83 -2.57 9.51 -8.51
N ARG A 84 -2.16 10.50 -7.71
CA ARG A 84 -2.64 11.90 -7.85
C ARG A 84 -2.28 12.49 -9.21
N HIS A 85 -1.07 12.23 -9.70
CA HIS A 85 -0.63 12.71 -11.01
C HIS A 85 -1.50 12.12 -12.13
N ILE A 86 -1.73 10.81 -12.11
CA ILE A 86 -2.59 10.11 -13.07
C ILE A 86 -4.01 10.69 -13.04
N GLU A 87 -4.60 10.87 -11.85
CA GLU A 87 -5.92 11.47 -11.71
C GLU A 87 -6.01 12.87 -12.33
N LYS A 88 -4.98 13.70 -12.14
CA LYS A 88 -4.92 15.03 -12.74
C LYS A 88 -4.87 14.96 -14.27
N VAL A 89 -3.98 14.14 -14.83
CA VAL A 89 -3.83 13.97 -16.28
C VAL A 89 -5.13 13.46 -16.90
N VAL A 90 -5.78 12.48 -16.27
CA VAL A 90 -7.07 11.95 -16.73
C VAL A 90 -8.15 13.03 -16.74
N LYS A 91 -8.26 13.83 -15.66
CA LYS A 91 -9.24 14.94 -15.59
C LYS A 91 -9.01 15.98 -16.68
N GLU A 92 -7.76 16.34 -16.95
CA GLU A 92 -7.41 17.27 -18.02
C GLU A 92 -7.80 16.72 -19.40
N LYS A 93 -7.37 15.49 -19.71
CA LYS A 93 -7.67 14.84 -21.00
C LYS A 93 -9.16 14.64 -21.23
N VAL A 94 -9.92 14.23 -20.22
CA VAL A 94 -11.38 14.09 -20.31
C VAL A 94 -12.04 15.46 -20.55
N SER A 95 -11.53 16.51 -19.92
CA SER A 95 -12.06 17.87 -20.11
C SER A 95 -11.83 18.38 -21.52
N ASP A 96 -10.63 18.16 -22.07
CA ASP A 96 -10.32 18.52 -23.46
C ASP A 96 -11.17 17.74 -24.45
N LEU A 97 -11.29 16.42 -24.26
CA LEU A 97 -12.13 15.57 -25.09
C LEU A 97 -13.59 16.05 -25.08
N ARG A 98 -14.11 16.45 -23.91
CA ARG A 98 -15.48 16.98 -23.79
C ARG A 98 -15.66 18.28 -24.58
N ARG A 99 -14.64 19.15 -24.65
CA ARG A 99 -14.68 20.37 -25.45
C ARG A 99 -14.71 20.05 -26.94
N ASP A 100 -13.89 19.09 -27.39
CA ASP A 100 -13.82 18.74 -28.80
C ASP A 100 -15.08 18.02 -29.29
N VAL A 101 -15.64 17.12 -28.48
CA VAL A 101 -16.97 16.52 -28.76
C VAL A 101 -18.04 17.61 -28.88
N LYS A 102 -18.01 18.64 -28.02
CA LYS A 102 -18.96 19.76 -28.10
C LYS A 102 -18.80 20.56 -29.40
N LYS A 103 -17.57 20.80 -29.86
CA LYS A 103 -17.31 21.48 -31.14
C LYS A 103 -17.87 20.66 -32.30
N VAL A 104 -17.57 19.37 -32.35
CA VAL A 104 -18.05 18.47 -33.42
C VAL A 104 -19.58 18.46 -33.46
N ARG A 105 -20.23 18.37 -32.30
CA ARG A 105 -21.70 18.42 -32.22
C ARG A 105 -22.25 19.73 -32.77
N TYR A 106 -21.66 20.87 -32.37
CA TYR A 106 -22.07 22.18 -32.88
C TYR A 106 -21.91 22.30 -34.40
N PHE A 107 -20.79 21.82 -34.96
CA PHE A 107 -20.60 21.82 -36.41
C PHE A 107 -21.62 20.93 -37.13
N ALA A 108 -21.91 19.74 -36.60
CA ALA A 108 -22.92 18.85 -37.17
C ALA A 108 -24.33 19.48 -37.14
N GLU A 109 -24.72 20.10 -36.01
CA GLU A 109 -25.98 20.81 -35.85
C GLU A 109 -26.10 22.00 -36.83
N ALA A 110 -25.02 22.77 -37.00
CA ALA A 110 -24.98 23.91 -37.92
C ALA A 110 -25.06 23.50 -39.41
N TRP A 111 -24.40 22.39 -39.77
CA TRP A 111 -24.47 21.81 -41.11
C TRP A 111 -25.88 21.29 -41.43
N LEU A 112 -26.51 20.55 -40.51
CA LEU A 112 -27.86 20.01 -40.70
C LEU A 112 -28.95 21.08 -40.71
N SER A 113 -28.66 22.28 -40.18
CA SER A 113 -29.60 23.41 -40.13
C SER A 113 -29.41 24.40 -41.28
N SER A 114 -28.42 24.18 -42.17
CA SER A 114 -28.25 25.00 -43.38
C SER A 114 -29.13 24.44 -44.51
N PRO A 115 -30.02 25.25 -45.11
CA PRO A 115 -30.98 24.83 -46.14
C PRO A 115 -30.34 24.48 -47.48
#